data_AF-A0A1I3DF17-F1
#
_entry.id   AF-A0A1I3DF17-F1
#
_cell.length_a   1.000
_cell.length_b   1.000
_cell.length_c   1.000
_cell.angle_alpha   90.00
_cell.angle_beta   90.00
_cell.angle_gamma   90.00
#
_symmetry.space_group_name_H-M   'P 1'
#
loop_
_entity.id
_entity.type
_entity.pdbx_description
1 polymer ?
#
loop_
_entity_poly.entity_id
_entity_poly.type
_entity_poly.pdbx_seq_one_letter_code
_entity_poly.pdbx_strand_id
1 'polypeptide(L)'
;MSTPAPNSTAENVIRFYYRGEIHTVDQAAPTRTILQHLREDLHCTGSKEGCAEGDCGACTVVIGEQTANGVTLKSVNSCIQFLPTLDGKALYTVEDLKQANGALHPVQQAMVECHGSQCGFCTPGFVMSLWDLYLKNDGSQVPACKSAGTAANAGACQPLQRKDIDIALSGNLCRCTGYRPIIDAAHRMGELPAVGFDREALQHALQPLQRDDIFVYKHGDQTFYAPRTLAQLVEVRAAKPNARILAGSTDVGLWVTKQMRDLGDIIYLGQVTELNAMVTRDGQLEIGAGVTLNDAYAEICKIYPELSEMWQRFASLPIRNAGTLGGNVANGSPIGDSPPWLIALGAQVVLRGPAGQRVMPLEALYLDYMKKDMQADEFVEGVRIPLPHAGQRFRTYKLAKRFDQDISAVCAAFSVTLDGDKISDIRIAFGGMAATPKRAALTEAALRGQVWTESVMEAAVALMTDDYKPLSDMRASAEYRMKTSQNLLRRFWLETRVDAPLRTDQVNPFVCA
;
A
#
# COMPACT_ATOMS: atom_id res chain seq x y z
N MET A 1 -33.03 -13.40 -24.03
CA MET A 1 -32.97 -14.88 -24.16
C MET A 1 -31.50 -15.21 -24.33
N SER A 2 -30.78 -15.91 -23.45
CA SER A 2 -31.09 -16.61 -22.21
C SER A 2 -29.90 -16.35 -21.28
N THR A 3 -30.14 -16.11 -20.00
CA THR A 3 -29.09 -16.14 -18.97
C THR A 3 -28.39 -17.51 -19.06
N PRO A 4 -27.04 -17.56 -19.15
CA PRO A 4 -26.36 -18.85 -19.14
C PRO A 4 -26.65 -19.52 -17.79
N ALA A 5 -27.15 -20.75 -17.84
CA ALA A 5 -27.34 -21.57 -16.65
C ALA A 5 -25.97 -21.83 -16.02
N PRO A 6 -25.80 -21.67 -14.69
CA PRO A 6 -24.54 -22.00 -14.04
C PRO A 6 -24.39 -23.52 -14.05
N ASN A 7 -23.53 -24.02 -14.94
CA ASN A 7 -23.19 -25.44 -15.01
C ASN A 7 -21.96 -25.71 -14.15
N SER A 8 -22.04 -26.77 -13.36
CA SER A 8 -21.03 -27.32 -12.43
C SER A 8 -20.85 -26.59 -11.10
N THR A 9 -21.08 -27.34 -10.02
CA THR A 9 -20.83 -26.96 -8.62
C THR A 9 -19.35 -26.68 -8.32
N ALA A 10 -18.42 -27.07 -9.22
CA ALA A 10 -16.98 -26.81 -9.07
C ALA A 10 -16.56 -25.41 -9.52
N GLU A 11 -17.36 -24.72 -10.35
CA GLU A 11 -17.02 -23.38 -10.86
C GLU A 11 -17.35 -22.26 -9.87
N ASN A 12 -18.29 -22.49 -8.94
CA ASN A 12 -18.80 -21.48 -8.02
C ASN A 12 -18.26 -21.62 -6.58
N VAL A 13 -17.10 -22.25 -6.40
CA VAL A 13 -16.43 -22.38 -5.10
C VAL A 13 -15.09 -21.66 -5.10
N ILE A 14 -14.67 -21.20 -3.93
CA ILE A 14 -13.36 -20.56 -3.72
C ILE A 14 -12.31 -21.66 -3.71
N ARG A 15 -11.27 -21.56 -4.56
CA ARG A 15 -10.19 -22.56 -4.64
C ARG A 15 -8.82 -21.93 -4.43
N PHE A 16 -8.06 -22.41 -3.45
CA PHE A 16 -6.72 -21.88 -3.14
C PHE A 16 -5.76 -22.98 -2.70
N TYR A 17 -4.47 -22.77 -2.89
CA TYR A 17 -3.43 -23.70 -2.45
C TYR A 17 -3.05 -23.40 -0.98
N TYR A 18 -3.10 -24.42 -0.13
CA TYR A 18 -2.73 -24.32 1.27
C TYR A 18 -2.18 -25.67 1.75
N ARG A 19 -1.03 -25.64 2.44
CA ARG A 19 -0.39 -26.84 3.03
C ARG A 19 -0.14 -28.02 2.08
N GLY A 20 0.22 -27.74 0.82
CA GLY A 20 0.50 -28.79 -0.16
C GLY A 20 -0.72 -29.27 -0.93
N GLU A 21 -1.91 -28.76 -0.61
CA GLU A 21 -3.18 -29.24 -1.17
C GLU A 21 -4.04 -28.09 -1.70
N ILE A 22 -4.97 -28.44 -2.59
CA ILE A 22 -6.00 -27.50 -3.07
C ILE A 22 -7.17 -27.56 -2.09
N HIS A 23 -7.45 -26.43 -1.44
CA HIS A 23 -8.59 -26.24 -0.58
C HIS A 23 -9.77 -25.64 -1.35
N THR A 24 -10.97 -26.15 -1.08
CA THR A 24 -12.23 -25.65 -1.65
C THR A 24 -13.17 -25.18 -0.56
N VAL A 25 -13.75 -23.98 -0.71
CA VAL A 25 -14.72 -23.42 0.23
C VAL A 25 -15.97 -22.95 -0.53
N ASP A 26 -17.13 -23.43 -0.10
CA ASP A 26 -18.44 -23.14 -0.69
C ASP A 26 -19.45 -22.54 0.29
N GLN A 27 -19.26 -22.69 1.60
CA GLN A 27 -20.17 -22.20 2.66
C GLN A 27 -19.60 -21.04 3.50
N ALA A 28 -19.02 -20.00 2.88
CA ALA A 28 -18.51 -18.82 3.58
C ALA A 28 -19.19 -17.53 3.12
N ALA A 29 -19.45 -16.59 4.02
CA ALA A 29 -19.87 -15.25 3.61
C ALA A 29 -18.78 -14.57 2.76
N PRO A 30 -19.11 -13.76 1.73
CA PRO A 30 -18.13 -13.03 0.93
C PRO A 30 -17.24 -12.06 1.72
N THR A 31 -17.65 -11.70 2.93
CA THR A 31 -16.91 -10.84 3.86
C THR A 31 -16.18 -11.61 4.96
N ARG A 32 -16.26 -12.96 4.98
CA ARG A 32 -15.48 -13.81 5.88
C ARG A 32 -13.99 -13.50 5.71
N THR A 33 -13.29 -13.14 6.78
CA THR A 33 -11.87 -12.78 6.63
C THR A 33 -10.99 -14.03 6.56
N ILE A 34 -9.81 -13.91 5.94
CA ILE A 34 -8.84 -15.03 5.89
C ILE A 34 -8.47 -15.47 7.31
N LEU A 35 -8.26 -14.51 8.23
CA LEU A 35 -7.92 -14.82 9.62
C LEU A 35 -9.00 -15.63 10.32
N GLN A 36 -10.24 -15.21 10.11
CA GLN A 36 -11.43 -15.85 10.61
C GLN A 36 -11.53 -17.30 10.13
N HIS A 37 -11.41 -17.51 8.82
CA HIS A 37 -11.39 -18.84 8.22
C HIS A 37 -10.28 -19.74 8.80
N LEU A 38 -9.05 -19.22 8.87
CA LEU A 38 -7.92 -19.95 9.45
C LEU A 38 -8.19 -20.42 10.88
N ARG A 39 -8.72 -19.54 11.73
CA ARG A 39 -8.82 -19.79 13.18
C ARG A 39 -10.05 -20.58 13.57
N GLU A 40 -11.20 -20.26 12.99
CA GLU A 40 -12.49 -20.78 13.42
C GLU A 40 -12.93 -21.97 12.57
N ASP A 41 -12.58 -22.01 11.28
CA ASP A 41 -13.02 -23.08 10.38
C ASP A 41 -11.93 -24.17 10.26
N LEU A 42 -10.66 -23.76 10.08
CA LEU A 42 -9.53 -24.69 9.93
C LEU A 42 -8.81 -25.00 11.25
N HIS A 43 -9.14 -24.30 12.33
CA HIS A 43 -8.45 -24.39 13.63
C HIS A 43 -6.91 -24.21 13.56
N CYS A 44 -6.43 -23.52 12.52
CA CYS A 44 -5.05 -23.10 12.34
C CYS A 44 -4.82 -21.79 13.08
N THR A 45 -4.50 -21.90 14.38
CA THR A 45 -4.58 -20.75 15.30
C THR A 45 -3.29 -19.95 15.46
N GLY A 46 -2.21 -20.23 14.73
CA GLY A 46 -0.93 -19.52 14.79
C GLY A 46 -1.06 -18.05 14.44
N SER A 47 -1.74 -17.69 13.34
CA SER A 47 -2.12 -16.32 13.04
C SER A 47 -3.10 -15.77 14.08
N LYS A 48 -2.87 -14.53 14.56
CA LYS A 48 -3.62 -13.96 15.70
C LYS A 48 -4.42 -12.73 15.32
N GLU A 49 -5.58 -12.58 15.95
CA GLU A 49 -6.33 -11.32 15.92
C GLU A 49 -5.85 -10.42 17.07
N GLY A 50 -5.13 -9.35 16.74
CA GLY A 50 -4.68 -8.37 17.73
C GLY A 50 -5.43 -7.03 17.67
N CYS A 51 -5.73 -6.55 16.46
CA CYS A 51 -6.40 -5.26 16.25
C CYS A 51 -7.59 -5.32 15.27
N ALA A 52 -7.63 -6.27 14.33
CA ALA A 52 -8.66 -6.36 13.27
C ALA A 52 -8.78 -5.13 12.35
N GLU A 53 -7.70 -4.36 12.18
CA GLU A 53 -7.66 -3.18 11.28
C GLU A 53 -6.34 -3.05 10.51
N GLY A 54 -5.50 -4.09 10.53
CA GLY A 54 -4.23 -4.12 9.82
C GLY A 54 -3.06 -3.37 10.48
N ASP A 55 -3.25 -2.78 11.65
CA ASP A 55 -2.23 -1.94 12.30
C ASP A 55 -1.15 -2.75 13.04
N CYS A 56 -1.52 -3.82 13.75
CA CYS A 56 -0.60 -4.51 14.66
C CYS A 56 0.26 -5.63 14.05
N GLY A 57 -0.10 -6.12 12.86
CA GLY A 57 0.64 -7.21 12.18
C GLY A 57 0.59 -8.60 12.81
N ALA A 58 -0.13 -8.82 13.92
CA ALA A 58 -0.19 -10.14 14.57
C ALA A 58 -0.87 -11.22 13.69
N CYS A 59 -1.61 -10.78 12.68
CA CYS A 59 -2.32 -11.61 11.70
C CYS A 59 -1.55 -11.75 10.36
N THR A 60 -0.30 -11.30 10.28
CA THR A 60 0.45 -11.34 9.02
C THR A 60 0.56 -12.76 8.51
N VAL A 61 0.21 -12.95 7.24
CA VAL A 61 0.37 -14.18 6.45
C VAL A 61 1.07 -13.80 5.14
N VAL A 62 1.52 -14.78 4.36
CA VAL A 62 2.07 -14.54 3.03
C VAL A 62 1.14 -15.15 1.98
N ILE A 63 0.81 -14.38 0.94
CA ILE A 63 0.03 -14.84 -0.20
C ILE A 63 0.97 -15.02 -1.38
N GLY A 64 0.88 -16.19 -2.03
CA GLY A 64 1.53 -16.50 -3.29
C GLY A 64 0.57 -16.29 -4.46
N GLU A 65 0.98 -15.54 -5.48
CA GLU A 65 0.16 -15.25 -6.66
C GLU A 65 0.92 -15.55 -7.93
N GLN A 66 0.20 -16.09 -8.92
CA GLN A 66 0.75 -16.30 -10.26
C GLN A 66 0.81 -14.97 -11.02
N THR A 67 1.92 -14.76 -11.71
CA THR A 67 2.20 -13.59 -12.55
C THR A 67 2.72 -14.05 -13.90
N ALA A 68 2.86 -13.12 -14.85
CA ALA A 68 3.46 -13.42 -16.15
C ALA A 68 4.91 -13.96 -16.06
N ASN A 69 5.63 -13.63 -14.97
CA ASN A 69 7.04 -13.97 -14.76
C ASN A 69 7.27 -15.06 -13.69
N GLY A 70 6.25 -15.87 -13.39
CA GLY A 70 6.31 -16.90 -12.34
C GLY A 70 5.40 -16.57 -11.16
N VAL A 71 5.91 -16.67 -9.93
CA VAL A 71 5.11 -16.43 -8.71
C VAL A 71 5.70 -15.32 -7.85
N THR A 72 4.83 -14.45 -7.35
CA THR A 72 5.17 -13.45 -6.34
C THR A 72 4.65 -13.86 -4.98
N LEU A 73 5.42 -13.60 -3.92
CA LEU A 73 4.99 -13.79 -2.54
C LEU A 73 5.01 -12.45 -1.84
N LYS A 74 3.90 -12.10 -1.16
CA LYS A 74 3.76 -10.83 -0.46
C LYS A 74 3.11 -11.05 0.90
N SER A 75 3.68 -10.44 1.94
CA SER A 75 3.05 -10.38 3.26
C SER A 75 1.81 -9.50 3.23
N VAL A 76 0.73 -9.93 3.89
CA VAL A 76 -0.53 -9.17 4.01
C VAL A 76 -1.18 -9.40 5.38
N ASN A 77 -2.09 -8.50 5.79
CA ASN A 77 -2.86 -8.66 7.03
C ASN A 77 -4.13 -9.49 6.80
N SER A 78 -4.13 -10.76 7.21
CA SER A 78 -5.27 -11.67 7.02
C SER A 78 -6.57 -11.23 7.70
N CYS A 79 -6.50 -10.36 8.72
CA CYS A 79 -7.68 -9.88 9.45
C CYS A 79 -8.61 -8.97 8.63
N ILE A 80 -8.12 -8.38 7.54
CA ILE A 80 -8.88 -7.44 6.70
C ILE A 80 -8.96 -7.87 5.23
N GLN A 81 -8.41 -9.04 4.89
CA GLN A 81 -8.57 -9.67 3.58
C GLN A 81 -9.75 -10.63 3.63
N PHE A 82 -10.62 -10.59 2.62
CA PHE A 82 -11.75 -11.50 2.53
C PHE A 82 -11.38 -12.82 1.85
N LEU A 83 -11.93 -13.92 2.33
CA LEU A 83 -11.63 -15.28 1.89
C LEU A 83 -11.78 -15.48 0.37
N PRO A 84 -12.81 -14.96 -0.33
CA PRO A 84 -12.92 -15.13 -1.78
C PRO A 84 -11.77 -14.52 -2.58
N THR A 85 -11.00 -13.58 -2.02
CA THR A 85 -9.83 -13.01 -2.72
C THR A 85 -8.65 -13.98 -2.84
N LEU A 86 -8.72 -15.14 -2.16
CA LEU A 86 -7.75 -16.22 -2.29
C LEU A 86 -7.99 -17.12 -3.51
N ASP A 87 -9.11 -17.00 -4.22
CA ASP A 87 -9.36 -17.83 -5.40
C ASP A 87 -8.22 -17.67 -6.43
N GLY A 88 -7.58 -18.79 -6.79
CA GLY A 88 -6.43 -18.83 -7.68
C GLY A 88 -5.06 -18.61 -7.03
N LYS A 89 -4.99 -18.48 -5.70
CA LYS A 89 -3.79 -18.06 -4.96
C LYS A 89 -3.31 -19.12 -3.96
N ALA A 90 -2.12 -18.89 -3.41
CA ALA A 90 -1.53 -19.66 -2.34
C ALA A 90 -1.60 -18.91 -1.02
N LEU A 91 -1.89 -19.61 0.09
CA LEU A 91 -1.83 -19.08 1.44
C LEU A 91 -0.72 -19.77 2.22
N TYR A 92 0.07 -18.98 2.95
CA TYR A 92 1.10 -19.47 3.87
C TYR A 92 0.94 -18.82 5.24
N THR A 93 0.96 -19.64 6.30
CA THR A 93 0.90 -19.24 7.70
C THR A 93 2.16 -19.64 8.45
N VAL A 94 2.29 -19.21 9.72
CA VAL A 94 3.49 -19.48 10.55
C VAL A 94 3.79 -20.97 10.69
N GLU A 95 2.75 -21.81 10.68
CA GLU A 95 2.86 -23.26 10.80
C GLU A 95 3.53 -23.91 9.58
N ASP A 96 3.42 -23.30 8.40
CA ASP A 96 3.89 -23.86 7.13
C ASP A 96 5.42 -23.74 6.99
N LEU A 97 6.07 -22.95 7.85
CA LEU A 97 7.51 -22.77 7.84
C LEU A 97 8.25 -23.95 8.48
N LYS A 98 7.58 -24.77 9.30
CA LYS A 98 8.22 -25.93 9.92
C LYS A 98 8.63 -26.93 8.83
N GLN A 99 9.88 -27.37 8.87
CA GLN A 99 10.44 -28.29 7.90
C GLN A 99 9.86 -29.70 8.08
N ALA A 100 9.88 -30.52 7.01
CA ALA A 100 9.33 -31.88 7.02
C ALA A 100 9.98 -32.80 8.08
N ASN A 101 11.26 -32.59 8.39
CA ASN A 101 11.99 -33.31 9.45
C ASN A 101 11.69 -32.79 10.86
N GLY A 102 10.80 -31.81 11.00
CA GLY A 102 10.42 -31.18 12.25
C GLY A 102 11.27 -29.97 12.67
N ALA A 103 12.34 -29.65 11.94
CA ALA A 103 13.18 -28.50 12.24
C ALA A 103 12.44 -27.16 12.03
N LEU A 104 12.83 -26.16 12.80
CA LEU A 104 12.35 -24.79 12.62
C LEU A 104 12.99 -24.16 11.38
N HIS A 105 12.25 -23.30 10.70
CA HIS A 105 12.83 -22.44 9.66
C HIS A 105 13.87 -21.48 10.28
N PRO A 106 14.92 -21.05 9.55
CA PRO A 106 15.90 -20.07 10.02
C PRO A 106 15.30 -18.84 10.71
N VAL A 107 14.22 -18.30 10.15
CA VAL A 107 13.46 -17.17 10.74
C VAL A 107 12.92 -17.52 12.13
N GLN A 108 12.30 -18.70 12.29
CA GLN A 108 11.74 -19.16 13.57
C GLN A 108 12.85 -19.46 14.57
N GLN A 109 13.92 -20.12 14.13
CA GLN A 109 15.07 -20.48 14.95
C GLN A 109 15.79 -19.22 15.47
N ALA A 110 15.99 -18.21 14.63
CA ALA A 110 16.59 -16.95 15.03
C ALA A 110 15.77 -16.21 16.10
N MET A 111 14.44 -16.23 16.01
CA MET A 111 13.57 -15.66 17.04
C MET A 111 13.74 -16.34 18.40
N VAL A 112 14.05 -17.65 18.42
CA VAL A 112 14.37 -18.40 19.64
C VAL A 112 15.77 -18.03 20.16
N GLU A 113 16.80 -18.11 19.30
CA GLU A 113 18.21 -17.87 19.66
C GLU A 113 18.46 -16.45 20.18
N CYS A 114 17.79 -15.45 19.62
CA CYS A 114 17.98 -14.05 19.98
C CYS A 114 16.98 -13.55 21.03
N HIS A 115 16.17 -14.43 21.64
CA HIS A 115 15.14 -14.05 22.60
C HIS A 115 14.12 -13.04 22.03
N GLY A 116 13.82 -13.14 20.74
CA GLY A 116 12.87 -12.29 20.02
C GLY A 116 11.40 -12.48 20.42
N SER A 117 11.11 -13.37 21.36
CA SER A 117 9.76 -13.69 21.82
C SER A 117 9.70 -13.73 23.35
N GLN A 118 8.71 -13.01 23.92
CA GLN A 118 8.37 -13.08 25.36
C GLN A 118 6.97 -13.66 25.54
N CYS A 119 5.91 -12.84 25.44
CA CYS A 119 4.52 -13.33 25.55
C CYS A 119 4.08 -14.24 24.38
N GLY A 120 4.82 -14.21 23.26
CA GLY A 120 4.55 -15.04 22.09
C GLY A 120 3.42 -14.58 21.17
N PHE A 121 2.57 -13.63 21.59
CA PHE A 121 1.36 -13.30 20.83
C PHE A 121 1.64 -12.66 19.47
N CYS A 122 2.58 -11.71 19.40
CA CYS A 122 2.97 -11.05 18.15
C CYS A 122 3.94 -11.88 17.30
N THR A 123 4.58 -12.90 17.88
CA THR A 123 5.70 -13.64 17.28
C THR A 123 5.36 -14.24 15.92
N PRO A 124 4.18 -14.88 15.70
CA PRO A 124 3.78 -15.36 14.38
C PRO A 124 3.79 -14.28 13.30
N GLY A 125 3.27 -13.09 13.61
CA GLY A 125 3.24 -11.97 12.67
C GLY A 125 4.63 -11.48 12.29
N PHE A 126 5.54 -11.37 13.26
CA PHE A 126 6.95 -11.02 13.02
C PHE A 126 7.65 -12.08 12.17
N VAL A 127 7.44 -13.37 12.47
CA VAL A 127 8.00 -14.48 11.69
C VAL A 127 7.55 -14.41 10.23
N MET A 128 6.28 -14.15 9.95
CA MET A 128 5.80 -14.06 8.56
C MET A 128 6.34 -12.84 7.81
N SER A 129 6.47 -11.68 8.47
CA SER A 129 7.10 -10.51 7.86
C SER A 129 8.59 -10.72 7.57
N LEU A 130 9.31 -11.36 8.50
CA LEU A 130 10.71 -11.73 8.30
C LEU A 130 10.89 -12.81 7.25
N TRP A 131 9.92 -13.71 7.09
CA TRP A 131 9.94 -14.70 6.02
C TRP A 131 9.70 -14.08 4.64
N ASP A 132 8.80 -13.10 4.51
CA ASP A 132 8.70 -12.29 3.28
C ASP A 132 10.04 -11.60 2.95
N LEU A 133 10.70 -10.99 3.95
CA LEU A 133 12.04 -10.41 3.77
C LEU A 133 13.07 -11.50 3.37
N TYR A 134 13.05 -12.65 4.02
CA TYR A 134 13.92 -13.78 3.70
C TYR A 134 13.75 -14.22 2.25
N LEU A 135 12.51 -14.42 1.78
CA LEU A 135 12.20 -14.85 0.41
C LEU A 135 12.60 -13.84 -0.67
N LYS A 136 12.60 -12.54 -0.35
CA LYS A 136 13.09 -11.48 -1.26
C LYS A 136 14.61 -11.49 -1.41
N ASN A 137 15.30 -12.04 -0.42
CA ASN A 137 16.74 -12.23 -0.41
C ASN A 137 17.13 -13.70 -0.73
N ASP A 138 16.14 -14.57 -0.94
CA ASP A 138 16.32 -15.97 -1.32
C ASP A 138 16.38 -16.09 -2.84
N GLY A 139 17.59 -16.33 -3.35
CA GLY A 139 17.88 -16.55 -4.76
C GLY A 139 19.08 -15.76 -5.27
N SER A 140 20.21 -16.44 -5.46
CA SER A 140 21.32 -16.09 -6.37
C SER A 140 22.50 -15.20 -5.96
N GLN A 141 22.62 -14.62 -4.75
CA GLN A 141 23.89 -13.98 -4.28
C GLN A 141 24.17 -14.03 -2.76
N VAL A 142 23.91 -15.16 -2.10
CA VAL A 142 24.57 -15.43 -0.80
C VAL A 142 25.31 -16.77 -0.95
N PRO A 143 26.62 -16.78 -1.23
CA PRO A 143 27.44 -17.95 -1.00
C PRO A 143 27.27 -18.34 0.47
N ALA A 144 27.05 -19.63 0.70
CA ALA A 144 27.04 -20.22 2.03
C ALA A 144 28.18 -19.60 2.87
N CYS A 145 27.82 -18.97 3.99
CA CYS A 145 28.78 -18.50 4.97
C CYS A 145 29.48 -19.73 5.56
N LYS A 146 30.51 -20.22 4.86
CA LYS A 146 31.48 -21.15 5.44
C LYS A 146 32.40 -20.29 6.28
N SER A 147 32.21 -20.42 7.58
CA SER A 147 33.11 -20.01 8.65
C SER A 147 34.60 -19.92 8.22
N ALA A 148 35.22 -18.79 8.55
CA ALA A 148 36.65 -18.61 8.79
C ALA A 148 37.63 -19.14 7.71
N GLY A 149 38.09 -18.27 6.82
CA GLY A 149 39.25 -18.58 5.97
C GLY A 149 39.63 -17.50 4.96
N THR A 150 40.52 -16.60 5.37
CA THR A 150 41.33 -15.66 4.55
C THR A 150 40.60 -14.52 3.80
N ALA A 151 41.18 -13.32 3.92
CA ALA A 151 40.65 -12.02 3.50
C ALA A 151 40.55 -11.77 1.97
N ALA A 152 40.53 -12.82 1.15
CA ALA A 152 40.59 -12.68 -0.31
C ALA A 152 39.22 -12.67 -1.02
N ASN A 153 38.11 -13.01 -0.33
CA ASN A 153 36.75 -13.07 -0.91
C ASN A 153 35.72 -12.19 -0.17
N ALA A 154 36.10 -10.97 0.23
CA ALA A 154 35.27 -10.03 0.98
C ALA A 154 34.14 -9.34 0.16
N GLY A 155 33.70 -9.93 -0.96
CA GLY A 155 32.77 -9.30 -1.91
C GLY A 155 31.34 -9.86 -1.96
N ALA A 156 31.02 -10.94 -1.25
CA ALA A 156 29.78 -11.68 -1.51
C ALA A 156 29.06 -12.20 -0.25
N CYS A 157 28.80 -11.35 0.74
CA CYS A 157 27.78 -11.60 1.78
C CYS A 157 27.49 -10.27 2.46
N GLN A 158 26.59 -9.46 1.90
CA GLN A 158 26.16 -8.27 2.64
C GLN A 158 25.12 -8.67 3.68
N PRO A 159 25.34 -8.37 4.97
CA PRO A 159 24.30 -8.52 5.99
C PRO A 159 23.05 -7.76 5.56
N LEU A 160 21.87 -8.29 5.91
CA LEU A 160 20.60 -7.58 5.72
C LEU A 160 20.72 -6.17 6.29
N GLN A 161 20.43 -5.16 5.48
CA GLN A 161 20.58 -3.77 5.90
C GLN A 161 19.49 -3.43 6.90
N ARG A 162 19.84 -2.60 7.89
CA ARG A 162 18.90 -2.22 8.96
C ARG A 162 17.62 -1.60 8.41
N LYS A 163 17.73 -0.78 7.36
CA LYS A 163 16.59 -0.16 6.69
C LYS A 163 15.59 -1.19 6.14
N ASP A 164 16.06 -2.28 5.53
CA ASP A 164 15.18 -3.30 4.96
C ASP A 164 14.46 -4.09 6.05
N ILE A 165 15.14 -4.34 7.17
CA ILE A 165 14.55 -4.94 8.37
C ILE A 165 13.46 -4.01 8.94
N ASP A 166 13.76 -2.73 9.11
CA ASP A 166 12.78 -1.76 9.64
C ASP A 166 11.57 -1.63 8.71
N ILE A 167 11.75 -1.66 7.39
CA ILE A 167 10.64 -1.67 6.41
C ILE A 167 9.81 -2.94 6.51
N ALA A 168 10.45 -4.11 6.58
CA ALA A 168 9.75 -5.39 6.70
C ALA A 168 8.95 -5.49 8.01
N LEU A 169 9.51 -4.98 9.10
CA LEU A 169 8.89 -4.99 10.42
C LEU A 169 8.01 -3.78 10.71
N SER A 170 7.95 -2.82 9.78
CA SER A 170 7.13 -1.60 9.91
C SER A 170 5.66 -1.91 10.13
N GLY A 171 5.20 -3.14 9.91
CA GLY A 171 3.81 -3.57 10.09
C GLY A 171 3.50 -4.30 11.40
N ASN A 172 4.47 -4.46 12.30
CA ASN A 172 4.36 -5.39 13.42
C ASN A 172 4.59 -4.69 14.75
N LEU A 173 3.63 -4.79 15.66
CA LEU A 173 3.72 -4.19 16.99
C LEU A 173 4.06 -5.23 18.06
N CYS A 174 5.08 -4.94 18.87
CA CYS A 174 5.42 -5.70 20.05
C CYS A 174 5.37 -4.81 21.30
N ARG A 175 4.72 -5.30 22.36
CA ARG A 175 4.64 -4.58 23.65
C ARG A 175 5.63 -5.06 24.70
N CYS A 176 6.33 -6.17 24.46
CA CYS A 176 7.14 -6.86 25.47
C CYS A 176 8.65 -6.73 25.24
N THR A 177 9.11 -6.92 24.00
CA THR A 177 10.54 -7.12 23.72
C THR A 177 11.36 -5.85 23.59
N GLY A 178 10.71 -4.70 23.36
CA GLY A 178 11.42 -3.47 22.98
C GLY A 178 12.08 -3.53 21.59
N TYR A 179 11.66 -4.47 20.73
CA TYR A 179 12.11 -4.68 19.34
C TYR A 179 13.56 -5.10 19.13
N ARG A 180 14.51 -4.68 19.98
CA ARG A 180 15.94 -4.97 19.81
C ARG A 180 16.24 -6.46 19.53
N PRO A 181 15.79 -7.43 20.34
CA PRO A 181 16.08 -8.85 20.09
C PRO A 181 15.41 -9.40 18.81
N ILE A 182 14.33 -8.77 18.33
CA ILE A 182 13.68 -9.14 17.06
C ILE A 182 14.52 -8.67 15.87
N ILE A 183 15.11 -7.48 15.97
CA ILE A 183 16.03 -6.95 14.96
C ILE A 183 17.31 -7.80 14.94
N ASP A 184 17.83 -8.18 16.10
CA ASP A 184 18.97 -9.10 16.19
C ASP A 184 18.62 -10.47 15.55
N ALA A 185 17.40 -10.98 15.75
CA ALA A 185 16.92 -12.19 15.07
C ALA A 185 16.85 -12.03 13.53
N ALA A 186 16.45 -10.85 13.04
CA ALA A 186 16.40 -10.55 11.61
C ALA A 186 17.79 -10.57 10.96
N HIS A 187 18.84 -10.16 11.66
CA HIS A 187 20.22 -10.37 11.19
C HIS A 187 20.60 -11.85 11.28
N ARG A 188 20.32 -12.50 12.42
CA ARG A 188 20.70 -13.89 12.70
C ARG A 188 20.12 -14.89 11.71
N MET A 189 18.90 -14.71 11.22
CA MET A 189 18.28 -15.64 10.26
C MET A 189 19.07 -15.78 8.96
N GLY A 190 19.85 -14.76 8.57
CA GLY A 190 20.72 -14.81 7.37
C GLY A 190 22.02 -15.58 7.58
N GLU A 191 22.38 -15.91 8.82
CA GLU A 191 23.59 -16.67 9.18
C GLU A 191 23.31 -18.17 9.40
N LEU A 192 22.04 -18.52 9.56
CA LEU A 192 21.59 -19.89 9.77
C LEU A 192 21.54 -20.67 8.44
N PRO A 193 21.60 -22.02 8.46
CA PRO A 193 21.53 -22.83 7.25
C PRO A 193 20.31 -22.46 6.40
N ALA A 194 20.55 -22.10 5.14
CA ALA A 194 19.50 -21.61 4.26
C ALA A 194 18.46 -22.70 3.94
N VAL A 195 17.20 -22.27 3.85
CA VAL A 195 16.06 -23.10 3.42
C VAL A 195 15.51 -22.45 2.15
N GLY A 196 15.69 -23.11 1.02
CA GLY A 196 15.18 -22.60 -0.26
C GLY A 196 13.66 -22.74 -0.36
N PHE A 197 13.05 -21.85 -1.14
CA PHE A 197 11.63 -21.93 -1.50
C PHE A 197 11.44 -22.31 -2.97
N ASP A 198 10.70 -23.39 -3.23
CA ASP A 198 10.46 -23.89 -4.59
C ASP A 198 9.35 -23.09 -5.30
N ARG A 199 9.75 -22.01 -5.98
CA ARG A 199 8.86 -21.14 -6.75
C ARG A 199 8.28 -21.84 -7.98
N GLU A 200 9.01 -22.77 -8.59
CA GLU A 200 8.56 -23.51 -9.77
C GLU A 200 7.46 -24.51 -9.39
N ALA A 201 7.64 -25.26 -8.29
CA ALA A 201 6.60 -26.14 -7.78
C ALA A 201 5.33 -25.36 -7.41
N LEU A 202 5.46 -24.19 -6.78
CA LEU A 202 4.32 -23.34 -6.50
C LEU A 202 3.62 -22.87 -7.79
N GLN A 203 4.39 -22.44 -8.80
CA GLN A 203 3.82 -22.05 -10.09
C GLN A 203 3.00 -23.17 -10.73
N HIS A 204 3.54 -24.41 -10.74
CA HIS A 204 2.82 -25.57 -11.24
C HIS A 204 1.56 -25.87 -10.43
N ALA A 205 1.60 -25.72 -9.10
CA ALA A 205 0.46 -25.94 -8.23
C ALA A 205 -0.67 -24.90 -8.42
N LEU A 206 -0.33 -23.66 -8.77
CA LEU A 206 -1.29 -22.59 -9.02
C LEU A 206 -1.90 -22.63 -10.43
N GLN A 207 -1.23 -23.23 -11.40
CA GLN A 207 -1.71 -23.32 -12.79
C GLN A 207 -3.14 -23.88 -12.92
N PRO A 208 -3.52 -25.02 -12.29
CA PRO A 208 -4.89 -25.55 -12.38
C PRO A 208 -5.95 -24.71 -11.63
N LEU A 209 -5.52 -23.76 -10.80
CA LEU A 209 -6.42 -22.87 -10.06
C LEU A 209 -6.79 -21.62 -10.85
N GLN A 210 -6.05 -21.30 -11.93
CA GLN A 210 -6.34 -20.15 -12.76
C GLN A 210 -7.65 -20.35 -13.51
N ARG A 211 -8.42 -19.26 -13.62
CA ARG A 211 -9.66 -19.21 -14.39
C ARG A 211 -9.46 -18.41 -15.66
N ASP A 212 -10.17 -18.77 -16.72
CA ASP A 212 -10.19 -17.99 -17.97
C ASP A 212 -11.34 -16.98 -18.01
N ASP A 213 -12.42 -17.24 -17.26
CA ASP A 213 -13.62 -16.41 -17.22
C ASP A 213 -13.87 -15.83 -15.81
N ILE A 214 -14.86 -14.95 -15.71
CA ILE A 214 -15.31 -14.32 -14.46
C ILE A 214 -15.62 -15.37 -13.40
N PHE A 215 -15.14 -15.14 -12.18
CA PHE A 215 -15.52 -15.92 -11.03
C PHE A 215 -16.71 -15.27 -10.32
N VAL A 216 -17.77 -16.05 -10.10
CA VAL A 216 -18.96 -15.63 -9.36
C VAL A 216 -19.17 -16.56 -8.18
N TYR A 217 -19.14 -16.01 -6.98
CA TYR A 217 -19.34 -16.74 -5.73
C TYR A 217 -20.58 -16.20 -5.02
N LYS A 218 -21.53 -17.08 -4.69
CA LYS A 218 -22.78 -16.70 -4.03
C LYS A 218 -22.92 -17.40 -2.69
N HIS A 219 -23.29 -16.63 -1.67
CA HIS A 219 -23.65 -17.16 -0.36
C HIS A 219 -24.79 -16.33 0.22
N GLY A 220 -25.92 -16.99 0.52
CA GLY A 220 -27.16 -16.30 0.86
C GLY A 220 -27.58 -15.32 -0.25
N ASP A 221 -27.82 -14.07 0.14
CA ASP A 221 -28.22 -12.98 -0.77
C ASP A 221 -27.05 -12.14 -1.31
N GLN A 222 -25.81 -12.48 -0.92
CA GLN A 222 -24.60 -11.74 -1.34
C GLN A 222 -23.89 -12.47 -2.46
N THR A 223 -23.42 -11.70 -3.46
CA THR A 223 -22.62 -12.22 -4.57
C THR A 223 -21.28 -11.50 -4.67
N PHE A 224 -20.20 -12.26 -4.77
CA PHE A 224 -18.86 -11.79 -5.07
C PHE A 224 -18.54 -12.06 -6.54
N TYR A 225 -18.25 -10.99 -7.28
CA TYR A 225 -17.86 -11.03 -8.68
C TYR A 225 -16.38 -10.70 -8.79
N ALA A 226 -15.60 -11.55 -9.45
CA ALA A 226 -14.20 -11.29 -9.78
C ALA A 226 -14.03 -11.32 -11.32
N PRO A 227 -14.32 -10.20 -12.01
CA PRO A 227 -14.05 -10.07 -13.44
C PRO A 227 -12.56 -10.23 -13.75
N ARG A 228 -12.27 -10.72 -14.96
CA ARG A 228 -10.90 -10.95 -15.46
C ARG A 228 -10.44 -9.90 -16.45
N THR A 229 -11.40 -9.24 -17.10
CA THR A 229 -11.16 -8.20 -18.11
C THR A 229 -11.87 -6.90 -17.75
N LEU A 230 -11.39 -5.80 -18.33
CA LEU A 230 -12.01 -4.49 -18.15
C LEU A 230 -13.45 -4.46 -18.70
N ALA A 231 -13.72 -5.21 -19.78
CA ALA A 231 -15.05 -5.32 -20.37
C ALA A 231 -16.05 -5.98 -19.42
N GLN A 232 -15.67 -7.11 -18.80
CA GLN A 232 -16.49 -7.77 -17.79
C GLN A 232 -16.72 -6.88 -16.57
N LEU A 233 -15.70 -6.13 -16.13
CA LEU A 233 -15.86 -5.18 -15.02
C LEU A 233 -16.89 -4.10 -15.33
N VAL A 234 -16.85 -3.51 -16.53
CA VAL A 234 -17.84 -2.51 -16.97
C VAL A 234 -19.25 -3.11 -16.99
N GLU A 235 -19.42 -4.31 -17.53
CA GLU A 235 -20.71 -5.00 -17.59
C GLU A 235 -21.28 -5.26 -16.19
N VAL A 236 -20.48 -5.84 -15.30
CA VAL A 236 -20.91 -6.14 -13.92
C VAL A 236 -21.21 -4.84 -13.16
N ARG A 237 -20.37 -3.80 -13.31
CA ARG A 237 -20.60 -2.51 -12.64
C ARG A 237 -21.88 -1.83 -13.11
N ALA A 238 -22.17 -1.86 -14.41
CA ALA A 238 -23.40 -1.31 -14.98
C ALA A 238 -24.65 -2.08 -14.51
N ALA A 239 -24.57 -3.42 -14.42
CA ALA A 239 -25.65 -4.24 -13.91
C ALA A 239 -25.85 -4.11 -12.39
N LYS A 240 -24.78 -3.81 -11.65
CA LYS A 240 -24.73 -3.75 -10.18
C LYS A 240 -24.10 -2.45 -9.67
N PRO A 241 -24.69 -1.27 -9.93
CA PRO A 241 -24.11 0.03 -9.55
C PRO A 241 -23.95 0.22 -8.04
N ASN A 242 -24.74 -0.50 -7.23
CA ASN A 242 -24.66 -0.48 -5.78
C ASN A 242 -23.64 -1.47 -5.20
N ALA A 243 -23.14 -2.42 -5.99
CA ALA A 243 -22.17 -3.39 -5.50
C ALA A 243 -20.88 -2.69 -5.06
N ARG A 244 -20.29 -3.17 -3.97
CA ARG A 244 -19.08 -2.58 -3.42
C ARG A 244 -17.87 -3.00 -4.24
N ILE A 245 -17.17 -2.02 -4.81
CA ILE A 245 -15.87 -2.25 -5.44
C ILE A 245 -14.84 -2.55 -4.36
N LEU A 246 -14.06 -3.61 -4.57
CA LEU A 246 -13.02 -4.10 -3.68
C LEU A 246 -11.73 -4.31 -4.48
N ALA A 247 -10.61 -3.83 -3.95
CA ALA A 247 -9.28 -4.20 -4.41
C ALA A 247 -8.49 -4.78 -3.21
N GLY A 248 -7.56 -4.01 -2.64
CA GLY A 248 -6.72 -4.45 -1.52
C GLY A 248 -7.41 -4.69 -0.18
N SER A 249 -8.70 -4.41 -0.05
CA SER A 249 -9.48 -4.53 1.22
C SER A 249 -8.98 -3.68 2.40
N THR A 250 -7.92 -2.88 2.27
CA THR A 250 -7.27 -2.17 3.40
C THR A 250 -8.07 -1.01 4.00
N ASP A 251 -9.19 -0.63 3.37
CA ASP A 251 -10.15 0.34 3.90
C ASP A 251 -11.54 -0.30 4.06
N VAL A 252 -12.04 -0.95 3.00
CA VAL A 252 -13.33 -1.65 2.99
C VAL A 252 -13.39 -2.77 4.04
N GLY A 253 -12.27 -3.46 4.30
CA GLY A 253 -12.18 -4.48 5.34
C GLY A 253 -12.54 -3.94 6.73
N LEU A 254 -12.14 -2.70 7.05
CA LEU A 254 -12.46 -2.05 8.32
C LEU A 254 -13.95 -1.74 8.44
N TRP A 255 -14.66 -1.55 7.33
CA TRP A 255 -16.11 -1.35 7.38
C TRP A 255 -16.82 -2.61 7.89
N VAL A 256 -16.26 -3.79 7.62
CA VAL A 256 -16.75 -5.05 8.17
C VAL A 256 -16.23 -5.26 9.59
N THR A 257 -14.90 -5.25 9.78
CA THR A 257 -14.29 -5.68 11.05
C THR A 257 -14.44 -4.68 12.19
N LYS A 258 -14.57 -3.37 11.89
CA LYS A 258 -14.70 -2.31 12.89
C LYS A 258 -16.08 -1.68 12.93
N GLN A 259 -16.75 -1.61 11.78
CA GLN A 259 -18.04 -0.94 11.68
C GLN A 259 -19.22 -1.91 11.48
N MET A 260 -18.95 -3.21 11.39
CA MET A 260 -19.96 -4.27 11.26
C MET A 260 -20.95 -4.01 10.11
N ARG A 261 -20.49 -3.37 9.03
CA ARG A 261 -21.32 -3.06 7.87
C ARG A 261 -21.52 -4.29 7.01
N ASP A 262 -22.74 -4.45 6.53
CA ASP A 262 -23.05 -5.31 5.39
C ASP A 262 -22.63 -4.58 4.10
N LEU A 263 -21.87 -5.27 3.24
CA LEU A 263 -21.39 -4.72 1.98
C LEU A 263 -22.31 -5.05 0.80
N GLY A 264 -23.24 -6.00 0.96
CA GLY A 264 -24.04 -6.54 -0.14
C GLY A 264 -23.18 -7.27 -1.18
N ASP A 265 -23.54 -7.10 -2.45
CA ASP A 265 -22.74 -7.60 -3.59
C ASP A 265 -21.36 -6.92 -3.63
N ILE A 266 -20.31 -7.66 -3.98
CA ILE A 266 -18.92 -7.19 -4.06
C ILE A 266 -18.38 -7.41 -5.47
N ILE A 267 -17.68 -6.42 -6.03
CA ILE A 267 -16.92 -6.54 -7.28
C ILE A 267 -15.43 -6.43 -6.96
N TYR A 268 -14.69 -7.51 -7.10
CA TYR A 268 -13.26 -7.59 -6.84
C TYR A 268 -12.43 -7.31 -8.09
N LEU A 269 -11.56 -6.30 -8.00
CA LEU A 269 -10.73 -5.84 -9.11
C LEU A 269 -9.43 -6.61 -9.29
N GLY A 270 -9.00 -7.38 -8.29
CA GLY A 270 -7.64 -7.93 -8.25
C GLY A 270 -7.31 -8.95 -9.34
N GLN A 271 -8.32 -9.48 -10.03
CA GLN A 271 -8.13 -10.39 -11.16
C GLN A 271 -8.27 -9.72 -12.55
N VAL A 272 -8.52 -8.40 -12.60
CA VAL A 272 -8.59 -7.63 -13.86
C VAL A 272 -7.18 -7.23 -14.29
N THR A 273 -6.63 -7.95 -15.28
CA THR A 273 -5.22 -7.81 -15.66
C THR A 273 -4.85 -6.41 -16.17
N GLU A 274 -5.76 -5.77 -16.90
CA GLU A 274 -5.56 -4.46 -17.51
C GLU A 274 -5.44 -3.33 -16.46
N LEU A 275 -5.98 -3.53 -15.25
CA LEU A 275 -5.86 -2.58 -14.15
C LEU A 275 -4.53 -2.66 -13.40
N ASN A 276 -3.68 -3.65 -13.71
CA ASN A 276 -2.37 -3.85 -13.09
C ASN A 276 -1.21 -3.34 -13.96
N ALA A 277 -1.52 -2.57 -15.02
CA ALA A 277 -0.52 -2.01 -15.92
C ALA A 277 0.08 -0.69 -15.42
N MET A 278 1.35 -0.48 -15.73
CA MET A 278 2.04 0.81 -15.59
C MET A 278 2.73 1.12 -16.92
N VAL A 279 2.42 2.28 -17.52
CA VAL A 279 2.89 2.63 -18.86
C VAL A 279 3.26 4.11 -18.92
N THR A 280 4.45 4.42 -19.42
CA THR A 280 4.83 5.80 -19.74
C THR A 280 4.48 6.11 -21.18
N ARG A 281 3.62 7.11 -21.41
CA ARG A 281 3.27 7.62 -22.75
C ARG A 281 2.88 9.09 -22.68
N ASP A 282 3.06 9.81 -23.78
CA ASP A 282 2.61 11.21 -23.93
C ASP A 282 3.06 12.15 -22.79
N GLY A 283 4.28 11.94 -22.26
CA GLY A 283 4.82 12.73 -21.16
C GLY A 283 4.19 12.45 -19.79
N GLN A 284 3.52 11.31 -19.62
CA GLN A 284 2.88 10.90 -18.38
C GLN A 284 3.17 9.44 -18.03
N LEU A 285 3.29 9.13 -16.74
CA LEU A 285 3.21 7.77 -16.21
C LEU A 285 1.74 7.46 -15.90
N GLU A 286 1.18 6.49 -16.58
CA GLU A 286 -0.15 5.95 -16.29
C GLU A 286 -0.04 4.74 -15.38
N ILE A 287 -0.81 4.72 -14.30
CA ILE A 287 -0.86 3.63 -13.32
C ILE A 287 -2.30 3.15 -13.19
N GLY A 288 -2.54 1.88 -13.50
CA GLY A 288 -3.85 1.26 -13.35
C GLY A 288 -4.31 1.16 -11.89
N ALA A 289 -5.63 1.14 -11.68
CA ALA A 289 -6.22 1.19 -10.35
C ALA A 289 -5.97 -0.06 -9.47
N GLY A 290 -5.58 -1.17 -10.09
CA GLY A 290 -5.24 -2.44 -9.44
C GLY A 290 -3.79 -2.49 -8.93
N VAL A 291 -2.91 -1.60 -9.39
CA VAL A 291 -1.51 -1.57 -8.97
C VAL A 291 -1.39 -1.28 -7.47
N THR A 292 -0.70 -2.17 -6.75
CA THR A 292 -0.48 -2.03 -5.31
C THR A 292 0.30 -0.76 -5.00
N LEU A 293 0.09 -0.18 -3.82
CA LEU A 293 0.83 1.00 -3.38
C LEU A 293 2.34 0.71 -3.40
N ASN A 294 2.77 -0.48 -2.99
CA ASN A 294 4.18 -0.81 -2.98
C ASN A 294 4.80 -0.79 -4.39
N ASP A 295 4.13 -1.39 -5.37
CA ASP A 295 4.64 -1.45 -6.75
C ASP A 295 4.53 -0.09 -7.45
N ALA A 296 3.43 0.63 -7.23
CA ALA A 296 3.24 1.97 -7.79
C ALA A 296 4.34 2.93 -7.31
N TYR A 297 4.60 2.98 -6.00
CA TYR A 297 5.66 3.85 -5.46
C TYR A 297 7.06 3.42 -5.89
N ALA A 298 7.31 2.11 -6.08
CA ALA A 298 8.58 1.63 -6.59
C ALA A 298 8.89 2.20 -7.99
N GLU A 299 7.89 2.27 -8.88
CA GLU A 299 8.06 2.91 -10.20
C GLU A 299 8.07 4.44 -10.12
N ILE A 300 7.16 5.03 -9.35
CA ILE A 300 7.08 6.49 -9.21
C ILE A 300 8.40 7.05 -8.65
N CYS A 301 9.03 6.41 -7.66
CA CYS A 301 10.27 6.89 -7.07
C CYS A 301 11.48 6.84 -8.01
N LYS A 302 11.42 6.09 -9.12
CA LYS A 302 12.44 6.16 -10.18
C LYS A 302 12.38 7.50 -10.93
N ILE A 303 11.21 8.12 -10.98
CA ILE A 303 10.92 9.36 -11.70
C ILE A 303 10.91 10.56 -10.75
N TYR A 304 10.37 10.38 -9.55
CA TYR A 304 10.29 11.35 -8.47
C TYR A 304 10.92 10.78 -7.18
N PRO A 305 12.27 10.74 -7.08
CA PRO A 305 12.97 10.22 -5.90
C PRO A 305 12.57 10.88 -4.57
N GLU A 306 12.04 12.10 -4.63
CA GLU A 306 11.53 12.84 -3.48
C GLU A 306 10.35 12.20 -2.77
N LEU A 307 9.67 11.25 -3.41
CA LEU A 307 8.58 10.47 -2.79
C LEU A 307 9.08 9.31 -1.93
N SER A 308 10.39 9.05 -1.88
CA SER A 308 10.95 7.92 -1.12
C SER A 308 10.60 7.93 0.38
N GLU A 309 10.64 9.10 1.04
CA GLU A 309 10.20 9.23 2.44
C GLU A 309 8.70 8.95 2.57
N MET A 310 7.89 9.49 1.65
CA MET A 310 6.44 9.26 1.66
C MET A 310 6.11 7.78 1.46
N TRP A 311 6.79 7.10 0.54
CA TRP A 311 6.63 5.67 0.30
C TRP A 311 6.91 4.86 1.58
N GLN A 312 8.03 5.15 2.25
CA GLN A 312 8.39 4.47 3.50
C GLN A 312 7.30 4.66 4.57
N ARG A 313 6.82 5.89 4.74
CA ARG A 313 5.91 6.29 5.82
C ARG A 313 4.43 6.07 5.51
N PHE A 314 4.07 5.72 4.28
CA PHE A 314 2.69 5.44 3.91
C PHE A 314 2.33 4.01 4.32
N ALA A 315 1.64 3.92 5.47
CA ALA A 315 1.22 2.66 6.07
C ALA A 315 2.41 1.71 6.32
N SER A 316 2.12 0.42 6.57
CA SER A 316 3.12 -0.63 6.68
C SER A 316 3.28 -1.40 5.38
N LEU A 317 4.36 -2.18 5.26
CA LEU A 317 4.57 -3.03 4.08
C LEU A 317 3.39 -3.99 3.80
N PRO A 318 2.82 -4.73 4.77
CA PRO A 318 1.66 -5.60 4.50
C PRO A 318 0.43 -4.85 3.98
N ILE A 319 0.21 -3.60 4.42
CA ILE A 319 -0.85 -2.75 3.88
C ILE A 319 -0.51 -2.30 2.46
N ARG A 320 0.73 -1.88 2.19
CA ARG A 320 1.15 -1.45 0.85
C ARG A 320 1.18 -2.59 -0.18
N ASN A 321 1.40 -3.83 0.26
CA ASN A 321 1.35 -5.02 -0.57
C ASN A 321 -0.06 -5.37 -1.04
N ALA A 322 -1.11 -4.90 -0.34
CA ALA A 322 -2.50 -5.19 -0.68
C ALA A 322 -3.24 -3.94 -1.20
N GLY A 323 -3.17 -2.82 -0.47
CA GLY A 323 -3.81 -1.56 -0.84
C GLY A 323 -3.30 -1.04 -2.18
N THR A 324 -4.19 -0.49 -3.01
CA THR A 324 -3.86 -0.03 -4.37
C THR A 324 -3.88 1.50 -4.46
N LEU A 325 -3.11 2.06 -5.39
CA LEU A 325 -3.11 3.51 -5.63
C LEU A 325 -4.51 3.99 -6.07
N GLY A 326 -5.15 3.25 -6.98
CA GLY A 326 -6.52 3.53 -7.42
C GLY A 326 -7.54 3.47 -6.28
N GLY A 327 -7.42 2.48 -5.39
CA GLY A 327 -8.26 2.39 -4.20
C GLY A 327 -8.08 3.56 -3.25
N ASN A 328 -6.84 4.04 -3.06
CA ASN A 328 -6.57 5.21 -2.23
C ASN A 328 -7.18 6.49 -2.84
N VAL A 329 -7.06 6.68 -4.16
CA VAL A 329 -7.68 7.79 -4.90
C VAL A 329 -9.20 7.72 -4.82
N ALA A 330 -9.79 6.54 -5.08
CA ALA A 330 -11.23 6.32 -5.06
C ALA A 330 -11.85 6.47 -3.66
N ASN A 331 -11.09 6.19 -2.60
CA ASN A 331 -11.54 6.41 -1.23
C ASN A 331 -11.81 7.90 -0.98
N GLY A 332 -10.86 8.77 -1.35
CA GLY A 332 -10.99 10.22 -1.24
C GLY A 332 -10.91 10.75 0.19
N SER A 333 -10.15 10.07 1.06
CA SER A 333 -9.97 10.51 2.43
C SER A 333 -9.35 11.91 2.52
N PRO A 334 -9.88 12.81 3.37
CA PRO A 334 -9.32 14.16 3.53
C PRO A 334 -7.90 14.17 4.09
N ILE A 335 -7.48 13.08 4.75
CA ILE A 335 -6.16 12.87 5.35
C ILE A 335 -5.34 11.83 4.58
N GLY A 336 -5.73 11.50 3.35
CA GLY A 336 -5.00 10.55 2.51
C GLY A 336 -3.61 11.07 2.15
N ASP A 337 -2.63 10.15 2.11
CA ASP A 337 -1.23 10.49 1.85
C ASP A 337 -0.93 10.66 0.35
N SER A 338 -1.64 9.95 -0.54
CA SER A 338 -1.39 10.06 -1.99
C SER A 338 -1.99 11.29 -2.69
N PRO A 339 -3.24 11.71 -2.37
CA PRO A 339 -3.86 12.79 -3.12
C PRO A 339 -3.10 14.12 -3.10
N PRO A 340 -2.48 14.60 -2.00
CA PRO A 340 -1.78 15.88 -2.00
C PRO A 340 -0.66 15.94 -3.04
N TRP A 341 0.18 14.92 -3.12
CA TRP A 341 1.29 14.95 -4.08
C TRP A 341 0.85 14.70 -5.51
N LEU A 342 -0.16 13.87 -5.72
CA LEU A 342 -0.78 13.71 -7.04
C LEU A 342 -1.35 15.05 -7.54
N ILE A 343 -2.07 15.78 -6.68
CA ILE A 343 -2.62 17.11 -7.01
C ILE A 343 -1.49 18.12 -7.27
N ALA A 344 -0.45 18.14 -6.43
CA ALA A 344 0.68 19.07 -6.59
C ALA A 344 1.44 18.84 -7.91
N LEU A 345 1.57 17.59 -8.36
CA LEU A 345 2.16 17.24 -9.65
C LEU A 345 1.20 17.45 -10.83
N GLY A 346 -0.09 17.69 -10.59
CA GLY A 346 -1.08 17.86 -11.66
C GLY A 346 -1.61 16.57 -12.25
N ALA A 347 -1.64 15.51 -11.45
CA ALA A 347 -2.16 14.23 -11.89
C ALA A 347 -3.64 14.30 -12.27
N GLN A 348 -4.02 13.46 -13.22
CA GLN A 348 -5.39 13.26 -13.65
C GLN A 348 -5.90 11.90 -13.19
N VAL A 349 -7.18 11.82 -12.86
CA VAL A 349 -7.87 10.54 -12.63
C VAL A 349 -8.61 10.15 -13.91
N VAL A 350 -8.56 8.85 -14.23
CA VAL A 350 -9.31 8.25 -15.32
C VAL A 350 -10.44 7.42 -14.72
N LEU A 351 -11.67 7.86 -14.95
CA LEU A 351 -12.88 7.11 -14.61
C LEU A 351 -13.33 6.35 -15.84
N ARG A 352 -13.92 5.16 -15.64
CA ARG A 352 -14.54 4.37 -16.70
C ARG A 352 -15.91 3.90 -16.30
N GLY A 353 -16.82 3.92 -17.27
CA GLY A 353 -18.16 3.32 -17.20
C GLY A 353 -18.58 2.79 -18.58
N PRO A 354 -19.86 2.44 -18.77
CA PRO A 354 -20.37 1.93 -20.05
C PRO A 354 -20.29 2.97 -21.19
N ALA A 355 -20.27 4.26 -20.85
CA ALA A 355 -20.09 5.36 -21.80
C ALA A 355 -18.62 5.59 -22.23
N GLY A 356 -17.67 4.80 -21.73
CA GLY A 356 -16.24 4.94 -22.00
C GLY A 356 -15.47 5.62 -20.87
N GLN A 357 -14.42 6.36 -21.22
CA GLN A 357 -13.54 7.04 -20.26
C GLN A 357 -13.95 8.49 -20.03
N ARG A 358 -13.84 8.93 -18.77
CA ARG A 358 -13.92 10.33 -18.35
C ARG A 358 -12.65 10.70 -17.59
N VAL A 359 -11.95 11.73 -18.04
CA VAL A 359 -10.66 12.18 -17.47
C VAL A 359 -10.82 13.56 -16.87
N MET A 360 -10.28 13.77 -15.67
CA MET A 360 -10.32 15.07 -14.99
C MET A 360 -9.08 15.28 -14.11
N PRO A 361 -8.74 16.53 -13.74
CA PRO A 361 -7.78 16.81 -12.68
C PRO A 361 -8.19 16.10 -11.38
N LEU A 362 -7.24 15.52 -10.65
CA LEU A 362 -7.56 14.74 -9.45
C LEU A 362 -8.33 15.56 -8.40
N GLU A 363 -8.00 16.84 -8.20
CA GLU A 363 -8.69 17.68 -7.23
C GLU A 363 -10.18 17.90 -7.56
N ALA A 364 -10.58 17.77 -8.84
CA ALA A 364 -11.97 17.91 -9.26
C ALA A 364 -12.83 16.70 -8.88
N LEU A 365 -12.21 15.54 -8.63
CA LEU A 365 -12.91 14.34 -8.18
C LEU A 365 -13.55 14.56 -6.79
N TYR A 366 -12.93 15.35 -5.91
CA TYR A 366 -13.32 15.47 -4.51
C TYR A 366 -14.21 16.69 -4.28
N LEU A 367 -15.53 16.46 -4.23
CA LEU A 367 -16.52 17.54 -4.12
C LEU A 367 -16.68 18.06 -2.69
N ASP A 368 -16.64 17.15 -1.72
CA ASP A 368 -16.88 17.41 -0.30
C ASP A 368 -16.41 16.19 0.52
N TYR A 369 -16.51 16.22 1.84
CA TYR A 369 -16.17 15.11 2.72
C TYR A 369 -16.82 13.81 2.26
N MET A 370 -15.98 12.87 1.80
CA MET A 370 -16.37 11.55 1.28
C MET A 370 -17.34 11.58 0.08
N LYS A 371 -17.52 12.72 -0.59
CA LYS A 371 -18.33 12.88 -1.81
C LYS A 371 -17.43 13.06 -3.02
N LYS A 372 -17.74 12.34 -4.10
CA LYS A 372 -16.93 12.31 -5.31
C LYS A 372 -17.78 12.59 -6.54
N ASP A 373 -17.19 13.23 -7.54
CA ASP A 373 -17.76 13.33 -8.89
C ASP A 373 -17.54 12.01 -9.64
N MET A 374 -18.30 10.98 -9.27
CA MET A 374 -18.25 9.66 -9.89
C MET A 374 -19.69 9.16 -10.04
N GLN A 375 -20.07 8.79 -11.25
CA GLN A 375 -21.40 8.24 -11.53
C GLN A 375 -21.56 6.85 -10.91
N ALA A 376 -22.80 6.41 -10.73
CA ALA A 376 -23.09 5.15 -10.03
C ALA A 376 -22.51 3.92 -10.75
N ASP A 377 -22.35 3.96 -12.07
CA ASP A 377 -21.79 2.92 -12.93
C ASP A 377 -20.31 3.16 -13.29
N GLU A 378 -19.68 4.21 -12.75
CA GLU A 378 -18.26 4.49 -12.93
C GLU A 378 -17.38 3.83 -11.87
N PHE A 379 -16.12 3.63 -12.21
CA PHE A 379 -15.03 3.27 -11.32
C PHE A 379 -13.73 3.95 -11.75
N VAL A 380 -12.77 4.04 -10.83
CA VAL A 380 -11.41 4.52 -11.15
C VAL A 380 -10.70 3.44 -11.95
N GLU A 381 -10.34 3.73 -13.20
CA GLU A 381 -9.52 2.87 -14.05
C GLU A 381 -8.02 3.06 -13.79
N GLY A 382 -7.61 4.30 -13.50
CA GLY A 382 -6.21 4.61 -13.20
C GLY A 382 -5.96 6.08 -12.94
N VAL A 383 -4.68 6.42 -12.79
CA VAL A 383 -4.17 7.78 -12.65
C VAL A 383 -3.10 8.06 -13.69
N ARG A 384 -3.07 9.29 -14.19
CA ARG A 384 -2.02 9.79 -15.09
C ARG A 384 -1.19 10.83 -14.36
N ILE A 385 0.09 10.58 -14.19
CA ILE A 385 1.04 11.41 -13.45
C ILE A 385 1.98 12.06 -14.47
N PRO A 386 2.01 13.40 -14.59
CA PRO A 386 2.97 14.07 -15.46
C PRO A 386 4.42 13.67 -15.14
N LEU A 387 5.26 13.60 -16.17
CA LEU A 387 6.70 13.44 -15.97
C LEU A 387 7.34 14.77 -15.52
N PRO A 388 8.49 14.72 -14.81
CA PRO A 388 9.21 15.92 -14.40
C PRO A 388 9.61 16.77 -15.60
N HIS A 389 9.53 18.09 -15.44
CA HIS A 389 9.95 19.07 -16.44
C HIS A 389 11.04 19.99 -15.91
N ALA A 390 11.74 20.66 -16.83
CA ALA A 390 12.85 21.55 -16.50
C ALA A 390 12.41 22.68 -15.56
N GLY A 391 13.26 22.97 -14.56
CA GLY A 391 12.98 24.02 -13.56
C GLY A 391 12.00 23.61 -12.46
N GLN A 392 11.38 22.43 -12.53
CA GLN A 392 10.51 21.91 -11.48
C GLN A 392 11.31 21.50 -10.24
N ARG A 393 10.85 21.94 -9.07
CA ARG A 393 11.32 21.49 -7.76
C ARG A 393 10.11 21.01 -6.98
N PHE A 394 10.17 19.77 -6.50
CA PHE A 394 9.03 19.10 -5.88
C PHE A 394 9.43 18.44 -4.56
N ARG A 395 8.63 18.61 -3.50
CA ARG A 395 8.85 17.95 -2.20
C ARG A 395 7.54 17.56 -1.55
N THR A 396 7.59 16.53 -0.73
CA THR A 396 6.47 16.09 0.12
C THR A 396 6.89 16.01 1.58
N TYR A 397 5.94 16.23 2.48
CA TYR A 397 6.18 16.14 3.92
C TYR A 397 4.97 15.53 4.61
N LYS A 398 5.24 14.60 5.54
CA LYS A 398 4.22 13.98 6.39
C LYS A 398 4.48 14.31 7.85
N LEU A 399 3.48 14.84 8.54
CA LEU A 399 3.48 15.05 9.97
C LEU A 399 2.44 14.13 10.61
N ALA A 400 2.86 13.34 11.58
CA ALA A 400 2.04 12.42 12.34
C ALA A 400 2.63 12.27 13.75
N LYS A 401 1.91 11.59 14.67
CA LYS A 401 2.38 11.39 16.05
C LYS A 401 3.50 10.35 16.14
N ARG A 402 3.51 9.39 15.22
CA ARG A 402 4.59 8.40 15.05
C ARG A 402 5.21 8.55 13.67
N PHE A 403 6.47 8.12 13.55
CA PHE A 403 7.20 8.24 12.28
C PHE A 403 6.61 7.31 11.20
N ASP A 404 6.44 6.04 11.54
CA ASP A 404 5.81 4.99 10.73
C ASP A 404 4.42 4.61 11.26
N GLN A 405 3.60 3.97 10.41
CA GLN A 405 2.26 3.45 10.73
C GLN A 405 1.33 4.45 11.42
N ASP A 406 1.28 5.69 10.94
CA ASP A 406 0.37 6.66 11.52
C ASP A 406 -0.36 7.45 10.45
N ILE A 407 -1.59 7.84 10.80
CA ILE A 407 -2.42 8.66 9.95
C ILE A 407 -1.91 10.10 10.06
N SER A 408 -1.76 10.74 8.90
CA SER A 408 -1.29 12.12 8.82
C SER A 408 -2.13 13.07 9.68
N ALA A 409 -1.46 13.84 10.52
CA ALA A 409 -1.95 15.11 11.01
C ALA A 409 -1.95 16.12 9.86
N VAL A 410 -0.85 16.22 9.12
CA VAL A 410 -0.75 17.03 7.89
C VAL A 410 0.08 16.25 6.88
N CYS A 411 -0.44 16.11 5.66
CA CYS A 411 0.35 15.66 4.51
C CYS A 411 0.43 16.84 3.54
N ALA A 412 1.65 17.26 3.18
CA ALA A 412 1.90 18.42 2.35
C ALA A 412 2.67 18.02 1.09
N ALA A 413 2.33 18.64 -0.03
CA ALA A 413 3.09 18.52 -1.25
C ALA A 413 3.17 19.87 -1.96
N PHE A 414 4.37 20.18 -2.45
CA PHE A 414 4.69 21.43 -3.10
C PHE A 414 5.43 21.15 -4.40
N SER A 415 5.00 21.77 -5.49
CA SER A 415 5.69 21.77 -6.78
C SER A 415 5.83 23.22 -7.25
N VAL A 416 7.07 23.70 -7.40
CA VAL A 416 7.37 25.03 -7.94
C VAL A 416 8.17 24.87 -9.23
N THR A 417 7.83 25.65 -10.25
CA THR A 417 8.64 25.78 -11.47
C THR A 417 9.30 27.15 -11.44
N LEU A 418 10.62 27.18 -11.52
CA LEU A 418 11.39 28.43 -11.56
C LEU A 418 11.89 28.72 -12.98
N ASP A 419 11.72 29.96 -13.41
CA ASP A 419 12.38 30.55 -14.57
C ASP A 419 13.41 31.57 -14.06
N GLY A 420 14.67 31.13 -13.96
CA GLY A 420 15.70 31.83 -13.20
C GLY A 420 15.36 31.88 -11.71
N ASP A 421 15.12 33.09 -11.20
CA ASP A 421 14.70 33.35 -9.82
C ASP A 421 13.20 33.59 -9.66
N LYS A 422 12.44 33.62 -10.76
CA LYS A 422 11.00 33.86 -10.75
C LYS A 422 10.20 32.56 -10.73
N ILE A 423 9.08 32.60 -10.02
CA ILE A 423 8.12 31.51 -9.95
C ILE A 423 7.22 31.56 -11.19
N SER A 424 7.47 30.70 -12.17
CA SER A 424 6.61 30.61 -13.35
C SER A 424 5.31 29.87 -13.05
N ASP A 425 5.37 28.83 -12.22
CA ASP A 425 4.19 28.16 -11.67
C ASP A 425 4.45 27.58 -10.28
N ILE A 426 3.37 27.43 -9.50
CA ILE A 426 3.41 26.82 -8.18
C ILE A 426 2.09 26.12 -7.86
N ARG A 427 2.21 24.93 -7.29
CA ARG A 427 1.10 24.13 -6.76
C ARG A 427 1.40 23.71 -5.34
N ILE A 428 0.44 23.94 -4.45
CA ILE A 428 0.52 23.70 -3.02
C ILE A 428 -0.72 22.93 -2.62
N ALA A 429 -0.56 21.67 -2.22
CA ALA A 429 -1.68 20.82 -1.85
C ALA A 429 -1.47 20.18 -0.47
N PHE A 430 -2.56 20.09 0.30
CA PHE A 430 -2.56 19.52 1.63
C PHE A 430 -3.66 18.48 1.83
N GLY A 431 -3.33 17.44 2.58
CA GLY A 431 -4.26 16.56 3.28
C GLY A 431 -4.32 16.94 4.77
N GLY A 432 -5.50 16.81 5.38
CA GLY A 432 -5.74 17.15 6.79
C GLY A 432 -5.97 18.63 7.09
N MET A 433 -6.08 19.47 6.05
CA MET A 433 -6.30 20.92 6.17
C MET A 433 -7.71 21.37 5.78
N ALA A 434 -8.50 20.49 5.17
CA ALA A 434 -9.87 20.74 4.73
C ALA A 434 -10.69 19.43 4.70
N ALA A 435 -11.96 19.53 4.29
CA ALA A 435 -12.87 18.40 4.11
C ALA A 435 -12.48 17.45 2.97
N THR A 436 -11.56 17.88 2.10
CA THR A 436 -10.97 17.10 1.00
C THR A 436 -9.47 17.46 0.90
N PRO A 437 -8.64 16.64 0.22
CA PRO A 437 -7.32 17.09 -0.21
C PRO A 437 -7.48 18.33 -1.09
N LYS A 438 -6.84 19.44 -0.72
CA LYS A 438 -7.15 20.76 -1.28
C LYS A 438 -5.89 21.57 -1.58
N ARG A 439 -5.99 22.41 -2.62
CA ARG A 439 -4.96 23.39 -3.01
C ARG A 439 -5.08 24.73 -2.27
N ALA A 440 -3.94 25.42 -2.11
CA ALA A 440 -3.85 26.75 -1.50
C ALA A 440 -3.94 27.85 -2.57
N ALA A 441 -5.12 28.05 -3.14
CA ALA A 441 -5.29 28.89 -4.33
C ALA A 441 -4.87 30.35 -4.10
N LEU A 442 -5.14 30.92 -2.93
CA LEU A 442 -4.75 32.30 -2.61
C LEU A 442 -3.24 32.41 -2.40
N THR A 443 -2.64 31.49 -1.64
CA THR A 443 -1.18 31.42 -1.48
C THR A 443 -0.46 31.21 -2.82
N GLU A 444 -0.94 30.31 -3.67
CA GLU A 444 -0.38 30.06 -5.01
C GLU A 444 -0.45 31.31 -5.91
N ALA A 445 -1.58 32.03 -5.90
CA ALA A 445 -1.76 33.25 -6.68
C ALA A 445 -0.82 34.37 -6.25
N ALA A 446 -0.55 34.50 -4.94
CA ALA A 446 0.37 35.50 -4.41
C ALA A 446 1.85 35.21 -4.77
N LEU A 447 2.19 33.94 -4.97
CA LEU A 447 3.56 33.51 -5.31
C LEU A 447 3.84 33.59 -6.82
N ARG A 448 2.87 33.25 -7.67
CA ARG A 448 3.08 33.20 -9.13
C ARG A 448 3.57 34.54 -9.68
N GLY A 449 4.63 34.49 -10.48
CA GLY A 449 5.28 35.65 -11.11
C GLY A 449 6.24 36.43 -10.19
N GLN A 450 6.31 36.10 -8.90
CA GLN A 450 7.23 36.73 -7.95
C GLN A 450 8.62 36.09 -7.99
N VAL A 451 9.61 36.81 -7.44
CA VAL A 451 10.95 36.27 -7.19
C VAL A 451 10.92 35.36 -5.94
N TRP A 452 11.60 34.21 -5.97
CA TRP A 452 11.54 33.19 -4.92
C TRP A 452 12.40 33.54 -3.68
N THR A 453 12.07 34.66 -3.03
CA THR A 453 12.76 35.18 -1.84
C THR A 453 12.03 34.83 -0.53
N GLU A 454 12.74 35.01 0.58
CA GLU A 454 12.18 34.82 1.93
C GLU A 454 10.98 35.76 2.19
N SER A 455 11.08 37.04 1.80
CA SER A 455 10.02 38.03 2.02
C SER A 455 8.74 37.68 1.27
N VAL A 456 8.85 37.21 0.03
CA VAL A 456 7.72 36.75 -0.78
C VAL A 456 7.09 35.49 -0.17
N MET A 457 7.92 34.55 0.29
CA MET A 457 7.44 33.35 0.97
C MET A 457 6.71 33.67 2.28
N GLU A 458 7.27 34.53 3.13
CA GLU A 458 6.66 34.92 4.42
C GLU A 458 5.30 35.60 4.23
N ALA A 459 5.18 36.47 3.21
CA ALA A 459 3.91 37.08 2.86
C ALA A 459 2.87 36.05 2.41
N ALA A 460 3.28 35.08 1.58
CA ALA A 460 2.38 34.04 1.07
C ALA A 460 1.92 33.05 2.16
N VAL A 461 2.80 32.72 3.12
CA VAL A 461 2.49 31.85 4.25
C VAL A 461 1.32 32.40 5.09
N ALA A 462 1.21 33.72 5.23
CA ALA A 462 0.12 34.35 5.98
C ALA A 462 -1.26 34.08 5.33
N LEU A 463 -1.34 33.99 3.99
CA LEU A 463 -2.59 33.78 3.25
C LEU A 463 -3.16 32.37 3.43
N MET A 464 -2.39 31.41 3.95
CA MET A 464 -2.87 30.05 4.17
C MET A 464 -4.06 29.99 5.15
N THR A 465 -4.23 30.99 6.02
CA THR A 465 -5.39 31.06 6.93
C THR A 465 -6.70 31.34 6.20
N ASP A 466 -6.64 31.92 5.01
CA ASP A 466 -7.81 32.18 4.17
C ASP A 466 -8.11 30.99 3.25
N ASP A 467 -7.07 30.24 2.84
CA ASP A 467 -7.22 29.01 2.06
C ASP A 467 -7.79 27.83 2.87
N TYR A 468 -7.47 27.74 4.16
CA TYR A 468 -7.75 26.56 4.98
C TYR A 468 -8.42 26.87 6.32
N LYS A 469 -9.33 25.97 6.72
CA LYS A 469 -9.98 25.96 8.04
C LYS A 469 -9.90 24.53 8.63
N PRO A 470 -8.73 24.10 9.10
CA PRO A 470 -8.55 22.74 9.62
C PRO A 470 -9.41 22.50 10.86
N LEU A 471 -9.86 21.26 11.04
CA LEU A 471 -10.57 20.83 12.24
C LEU A 471 -9.60 20.29 13.28
N SER A 472 -9.95 20.43 14.56
CA SER A 472 -9.29 19.71 15.65
C SER A 472 -9.86 18.30 15.75
N ASP A 473 -8.98 17.30 15.86
CA ASP A 473 -9.37 15.91 16.10
C ASP A 473 -8.32 15.18 16.97
N MET A 474 -8.47 13.87 17.13
CA MET A 474 -7.54 13.02 17.87
C MET A 474 -6.11 12.99 17.30
N ARG A 475 -5.88 13.46 16.08
CA ARG A 475 -4.56 13.45 15.41
C ARG A 475 -3.82 14.76 15.68
N ALA A 476 -4.49 15.90 15.57
CA ALA A 476 -3.92 17.21 15.89
C ALA A 476 -4.98 18.30 16.06
N SER A 477 -4.65 19.35 16.80
CA SER A 477 -5.47 20.57 16.87
C SER A 477 -5.42 21.36 15.56
N ALA A 478 -6.47 22.15 15.30
CA ALA A 478 -6.53 23.07 14.16
C ALA A 478 -5.35 24.06 14.15
N GLU A 479 -4.97 24.58 15.32
CA GLU A 479 -3.83 25.49 15.47
C GLU A 479 -2.50 24.82 15.11
N TYR A 480 -2.26 23.60 15.60
CA TYR A 480 -1.07 22.84 15.26
C TYR A 480 -1.00 22.57 13.75
N ARG A 481 -2.11 22.14 13.15
CA ARG A 481 -2.21 21.87 11.70
C ARG A 481 -1.86 23.12 10.88
N MET A 482 -2.43 24.27 11.24
CA MET A 482 -2.16 25.54 10.55
C MET A 482 -0.70 25.95 10.70
N LYS A 483 -0.19 26.03 11.94
CA LYS A 483 1.18 26.48 12.21
C LYS A 483 2.22 25.60 11.54
N THR A 484 2.03 24.28 11.58
CA THR A 484 2.96 23.36 10.94
C THR A 484 2.88 23.39 9.43
N SER A 485 1.70 23.52 8.82
CA SER A 485 1.57 23.67 7.36
C SER A 485 2.30 24.91 6.84
N GLN A 486 2.19 26.03 7.56
CA GLN A 486 2.94 27.25 7.29
C GLN A 486 4.47 27.03 7.39
N ASN A 487 4.92 26.30 8.41
CA ASN A 487 6.34 25.95 8.56
C ASN A 487 6.83 24.97 7.48
N LEU A 488 5.98 24.09 6.97
CA LEU A 488 6.34 23.20 5.86
C LEU A 488 6.58 23.96 4.56
N LEU A 489 5.83 25.05 4.30
CA LEU A 489 6.13 25.94 3.18
C LEU A 489 7.48 26.68 3.38
N ARG A 490 7.80 27.12 4.61
CA ARG A 490 9.13 27.66 4.93
C ARG A 490 10.24 26.64 4.68
N ARG A 491 10.05 25.40 5.13
CA ARG A 491 10.99 24.30 4.88
C ARG A 491 11.18 24.05 3.38
N PHE A 492 10.08 24.01 2.61
CA PHE A 492 10.14 23.86 1.16
C PHE A 492 10.95 24.97 0.50
N TRP A 493 10.74 26.23 0.90
CA TRP A 493 11.55 27.35 0.41
C TRP A 493 13.03 27.19 0.77
N LEU A 494 13.38 26.81 2.00
CA LEU A 494 14.78 26.58 2.39
C LEU A 494 15.47 25.50 1.52
N GLU A 495 14.74 24.45 1.15
CA GLU A 495 15.25 23.38 0.29
C GLU A 495 15.30 23.76 -1.20
N THR A 496 14.54 24.78 -1.60
CA THR A 496 14.31 25.12 -3.02
C THR A 496 14.59 26.57 -3.37
N ARG A 497 15.23 27.35 -2.49
CA ARG A 497 15.71 28.70 -2.81
C ARG A 497 16.82 28.66 -3.85
N VAL A 498 17.03 29.78 -4.54
CA VAL A 498 18.07 29.89 -5.58
C VAL A 498 19.45 29.91 -4.96
N ASP A 499 19.62 30.71 -3.90
CA ASP A 499 20.91 30.89 -3.22
C ASP A 499 21.09 29.92 -2.07
N ALA A 500 22.15 29.13 -2.12
CA ALA A 500 22.55 28.18 -1.07
C ALA A 500 21.37 27.33 -0.53
N PRO A 501 20.66 26.56 -1.38
CA PRO A 501 19.56 25.71 -0.93
C PRO A 501 20.07 24.71 0.12
N LEU A 502 19.27 24.50 1.16
CA LEU A 502 19.56 23.51 2.18
C LEU A 502 19.26 22.11 1.64
N ARG A 503 20.12 21.15 1.97
CA ARG A 503 19.83 19.74 1.70
C ARG A 503 18.76 19.23 2.65
N THR A 504 18.03 18.19 2.23
CA THR A 504 16.94 17.61 3.01
C THR A 504 17.39 17.12 4.40
N ASP A 505 18.61 16.61 4.55
CA ASP A 505 19.19 16.21 5.84
C ASP A 505 19.39 17.39 6.81
N GLN A 506 19.59 18.61 6.30
CA GLN A 506 19.81 19.80 7.11
C GLN A 506 18.52 20.39 7.69
N VAL A 507 17.37 20.03 7.11
CA VAL A 507 16.05 20.52 7.53
C VAL A 507 15.11 19.41 8.01
N ASN A 508 15.59 18.17 8.00
CA ASN A 508 14.83 17.03 8.49
C ASN A 508 15.23 16.75 9.95
N PRO A 509 14.32 16.99 10.91
CA PRO A 509 14.60 16.77 12.33
C PRO A 509 14.84 15.29 12.67
N PHE A 510 14.56 14.36 11.75
CA PHE A 510 14.70 12.92 11.94
C PHE A 510 15.96 12.33 11.27
N VAL A 511 16.79 13.13 10.58
CA VAL A 511 18.01 12.63 9.91
C VAL A 511 19.18 12.42 10.88
N CYS A 512 18.97 12.70 12.17
CA CYS A 512 19.88 12.30 13.25
C CYS A 512 19.15 11.35 14.22
N ALA A 513 19.21 10.05 13.94
CA ALA A 513 19.08 8.97 14.93
C ALA A 513 19.88 7.75 14.48
#